data_AF-A0AAP8GFZ2-F1
#
_entry.id   AF-A0AAP8GFZ2-F1
#
_cell.length_a   1.000
_cell.length_b   1.000
_cell.length_c   1.000
_cell.angle_alpha   90.00
_cell.angle_beta   90.00
_cell.angle_gamma   90.00
#
_symmetry.space_group_name_H-M   'P 1'
#
loop_
_entity.id
_entity.type
_entity.pdbx_description
1 polymer ?
#
loop_
_entity_poly.entity_id
_entity_poly.type
_entity_poly.pdbx_seq_one_letter_code
_entity_poly.pdbx_strand_id
1 'polypeptide(L)'
;QIEQTPNASQQEINDAKQEVDTELNQAKTNVDQSSTNEYVDNAVKEGKAKINAVKTFSEYKKDALAKIEDAYNAKVNEADNSNASTSSEIAEAKQKLAELK
;
A
#
# COMPACT_ATOMS: atom_id res chain seq x y z
N GLN A 1 -14.25 1.43 17.08
CA GLN A 1 -14.54 1.95 15.73
C GLN A 1 -13.53 3.06 15.47
N ILE A 2 -12.38 2.72 14.87
CA ILE A 2 -11.34 3.71 14.54
C ILE A 2 -11.56 4.09 13.08
N GLU A 3 -12.61 4.86 12.85
CA GLU A 3 -12.80 5.59 11.60
C GLU A 3 -11.81 6.75 11.57
N GLN A 4 -10.65 6.58 10.94
CA GLN A 4 -9.92 7.69 10.31
C GLN A 4 -9.14 7.19 9.09
N THR A 5 -9.82 7.12 7.95
CA THR A 5 -9.19 7.15 6.62
C THR A 5 -8.48 8.51 6.43
N PRO A 6 -7.36 8.55 5.68
CA PRO A 6 -6.12 9.17 6.14
C PRO A 6 -5.82 10.49 5.43
N ASN A 7 -5.40 11.50 6.18
CA ASN A 7 -4.64 12.59 5.59
C ASN A 7 -3.22 12.08 5.30
N ALA A 8 -2.87 11.95 4.02
CA ALA A 8 -1.47 11.78 3.62
C ALA A 8 -0.65 12.96 4.16
N SER A 9 0.56 12.71 4.63
CA SER A 9 1.46 13.77 5.07
C SER A 9 1.88 14.62 3.87
N GLN A 10 2.30 15.87 4.11
CA GLN A 10 2.73 16.75 3.01
C GLN A 10 3.91 16.17 2.22
N GLN A 11 4.80 15.42 2.89
CA GLN A 11 5.89 14.71 2.25
C GLN A 11 5.37 13.63 1.29
N GLU A 12 4.41 12.83 1.74
CA GLU A 12 3.83 11.74 0.95
C GLU A 12 3.09 12.26 -0.31
N ILE A 13 2.44 13.41 -0.19
CA ILE A 13 1.81 14.09 -1.33
C ILE A 13 2.89 14.56 -2.32
N ASN A 14 4.03 15.04 -1.85
CA ASN A 14 5.12 15.49 -2.70
C ASN A 14 5.80 14.31 -3.40
N ASP A 15 6.01 13.19 -2.72
CA ASP A 15 6.61 11.98 -3.29
C ASP A 15 5.71 11.41 -4.41
N ALA A 16 4.39 11.32 -4.16
CA ALA A 16 3.45 10.86 -5.19
C ALA A 16 3.39 11.79 -6.41
N LYS A 17 3.48 13.11 -6.20
CA LYS A 17 3.59 14.08 -7.31
C LYS A 17 4.88 13.89 -8.10
N GLN A 18 6.00 13.66 -7.41
CA GLN A 18 7.28 13.42 -8.06
C GLN A 18 7.29 12.13 -8.89
N GLU A 19 6.60 11.09 -8.42
CA GLU A 19 6.44 9.84 -9.17
C GLU A 19 5.57 10.04 -10.42
N VAL A 20 4.45 10.76 -10.31
CA VAL A 20 3.62 11.15 -11.48
C VAL A 20 4.43 11.97 -12.49
N ASP A 21 5.21 12.95 -12.03
CA ASP A 21 6.06 13.77 -12.90
C ASP A 21 7.14 12.93 -13.60
N THR A 22 7.72 11.96 -12.89
CA THR A 22 8.69 11.00 -13.45
C THR A 22 8.06 10.18 -14.57
N GLU A 23 6.91 9.57 -14.33
CA GLU A 23 6.21 8.75 -15.32
C GLU A 23 5.74 9.59 -16.52
N LEU A 24 5.30 10.82 -16.29
CA LEU A 24 4.94 11.76 -17.35
C LEU A 24 6.14 12.10 -18.23
N ASN A 25 7.30 12.38 -17.65
CA ASN A 25 8.51 12.69 -18.40
C ASN A 25 9.01 11.48 -19.20
N GLN A 26 8.97 10.28 -18.61
CA GLN A 26 9.31 9.04 -19.30
C GLN A 26 8.37 8.78 -20.50
N ALA A 27 7.06 8.99 -20.33
CA ALA A 27 6.09 8.86 -21.41
C ALA A 27 6.37 9.83 -22.56
N LYS A 28 6.69 11.10 -22.26
CA LYS A 28 7.08 12.09 -23.26
C LYS A 28 8.34 11.67 -24.02
N THR A 29 9.38 11.24 -23.31
CA THR A 29 10.61 10.74 -23.94
C THR A 29 10.34 9.56 -24.87
N ASN A 30 9.49 8.62 -24.47
CA ASN A 30 9.13 7.47 -25.31
C ASN A 30 8.36 7.90 -26.58
N VAL A 31 7.47 8.89 -26.46
CA VAL A 31 6.77 9.48 -27.61
C VAL A 31 7.75 10.18 -28.55
N ASP A 32 8.68 10.98 -28.01
CA ASP A 32 9.68 11.70 -28.81
C ASP A 32 10.63 10.75 -29.55
N GLN A 33 10.90 9.57 -28.98
CA GLN A 33 11.72 8.52 -29.59
C GLN A 33 10.96 7.63 -30.60
N SER A 34 9.63 7.76 -30.67
CA SER A 34 8.81 6.93 -31.54
C SER A 34 8.95 7.33 -33.01
N SER A 35 9.25 6.37 -33.88
CA SER A 35 9.46 6.60 -35.32
C SER A 35 8.22 6.34 -36.18
N THR A 36 7.13 5.83 -35.59
CA THR A 36 5.87 5.51 -36.27
C THR A 36 4.68 5.92 -35.39
N ASN A 37 3.53 6.12 -36.03
CA ASN A 37 2.29 6.44 -35.31
C ASN A 37 1.88 5.32 -34.34
N GLU A 38 2.11 4.05 -34.70
CA GLU A 38 1.82 2.91 -33.82
C GLU A 38 2.66 2.96 -32.54
N TYR A 39 3.94 3.30 -32.65
CA TYR A 39 4.80 3.44 -31.47
C TYR A 39 4.42 4.65 -30.60
N VAL A 40 4.01 5.76 -31.21
CA VAL A 40 3.45 6.91 -30.47
C VAL A 40 2.21 6.49 -29.68
N ASP A 41 1.27 5.79 -30.32
CA ASP A 41 0.04 5.34 -29.66
C ASP A 41 0.35 4.39 -28.50
N ASN A 42 1.30 3.47 -28.67
CA ASN A 42 1.72 2.57 -27.61
C ASN A 42 2.38 3.32 -26.45
N ALA A 43 3.30 4.25 -26.73
CA ALA A 43 3.97 5.06 -25.71
C ALA A 43 2.96 5.90 -24.89
N VAL A 44 1.95 6.47 -25.54
CA VAL A 44 0.86 7.19 -24.86
C VAL A 44 0.03 6.25 -23.99
N LYS A 45 -0.34 5.08 -24.51
CA LYS A 45 -1.12 4.08 -23.77
C LYS A 45 -0.39 3.60 -22.53
N GLU A 46 0.89 3.24 -22.67
CA GLU A 46 1.74 2.82 -21.56
C GLU A 46 1.95 3.93 -20.53
N GLY A 47 2.25 5.16 -20.99
CA GLY A 47 2.40 6.31 -20.10
C GLY A 47 1.16 6.58 -19.26
N LYS A 48 -0.04 6.55 -19.87
CA LYS A 48 -1.32 6.69 -19.15
C LYS A 48 -1.52 5.56 -18.15
N ALA A 49 -1.22 4.31 -18.53
CA ALA A 49 -1.36 3.17 -17.64
C ALA A 49 -0.44 3.30 -16.41
N LYS A 50 0.82 3.71 -16.60
CA LYS A 50 1.78 3.90 -15.51
C LYS A 50 1.40 5.05 -14.58
N ILE A 51 1.00 6.21 -15.12
CA ILE A 51 0.52 7.34 -14.31
C ILE A 51 -0.72 6.92 -13.48
N ASN A 52 -1.66 6.20 -14.09
CA ASN A 52 -2.85 5.70 -13.37
C ASN A 52 -2.51 4.61 -12.34
N ALA A 53 -1.39 3.91 -12.51
CA ALA A 53 -0.91 2.89 -11.59
C ALA A 53 -0.09 3.49 -10.43
N VAL A 54 0.25 4.78 -10.46
CA VAL A 54 0.81 5.48 -9.30
C VAL A 54 -0.25 5.45 -8.20
N LYS A 55 -0.11 4.49 -7.29
CA LYS A 55 -0.97 4.36 -6.13
C LYS A 55 -0.85 5.62 -5.29
N THR A 56 -1.98 6.09 -4.79
CA THR A 56 -1.95 7.16 -3.79
C THR A 56 -1.30 6.62 -2.52
N PHE A 57 -0.56 7.46 -1.80
CA PHE A 57 0.05 7.03 -0.52
C PHE A 57 -1.01 6.62 0.52
N SER A 58 -2.24 7.13 0.40
CA SER A 58 -3.41 6.68 1.15
C SER A 58 -3.72 5.20 0.93
N GLU A 59 -3.62 4.71 -0.31
CA GLU A 59 -3.80 3.29 -0.64
C GLU A 59 -2.63 2.43 -0.12
N TYR A 60 -1.38 2.92 -0.23
CA TYR A 60 -0.23 2.23 0.37
C TYR A 60 -0.36 2.10 1.90
N LYS A 61 -0.80 3.16 2.58
CA LYS A 61 -1.09 3.13 4.03
C LYS A 61 -2.21 2.16 4.37
N LYS A 62 -3.29 2.16 3.59
CA LYS A 62 -4.40 1.21 3.78
C LYS A 62 -3.94 -0.24 3.63
N ASP A 63 -3.17 -0.54 2.57
CA ASP A 63 -2.61 -1.87 2.34
C ASP A 63 -1.65 -2.30 3.47
N ALA A 64 -0.84 -1.37 3.98
CA ALA A 64 0.08 -1.63 5.09
C ALA A 64 -0.66 -1.89 6.41
N LEU A 65 -1.68 -1.08 6.72
CA LEU A 65 -2.54 -1.27 7.90
C LEU A 65 -3.28 -2.61 7.84
N ALA A 66 -3.82 -2.98 6.68
CA ALA A 66 -4.47 -4.28 6.49
C ALA A 66 -3.50 -5.45 6.78
N LYS A 67 -2.26 -5.37 6.30
CA LYS A 67 -1.23 -6.39 6.60
C LYS A 67 -0.88 -6.47 8.09
N ILE A 68 -0.84 -5.34 8.79
CA ILE A 68 -0.62 -5.31 10.24
C ILE A 68 -1.79 -5.98 10.96
N GLU A 69 -3.03 -5.68 10.56
CA GLU A 69 -4.22 -6.30 11.13
C GLU A 69 -4.29 -7.81 10.85
N ASP A 70 -3.92 -8.25 9.65
CA ASP A 70 -3.85 -9.68 9.31
C ASP A 70 -2.80 -10.41 10.15
N ALA A 71 -1.60 -9.83 10.30
CA ALA A 71 -0.54 -10.38 11.14
C ALA A 71 -0.96 -10.44 12.62
N TYR A 72 -1.66 -9.41 13.10
CA TYR A 72 -2.25 -9.36 14.42
C TYR A 72 -3.30 -10.46 14.63
N ASN A 73 -4.18 -10.69 13.66
CA ASN A 73 -5.20 -11.73 13.76
C ASN A 73 -4.58 -13.14 13.71
N ALA A 74 -3.51 -13.34 12.92
CA ALA A 74 -2.75 -14.59 12.91
C ALA A 74 -2.09 -14.88 14.28
N LYS A 75 -1.34 -13.90 14.81
CA LYS A 75 -1.26 -13.54 16.25
C LYS A 75 -2.17 -14.28 17.24
N VAL A 76 -3.38 -13.75 17.28
CA VAL A 76 -4.44 -14.12 18.22
C VAL A 76 -4.92 -15.54 17.96
N ASN A 77 -5.09 -15.93 16.70
CA ASN A 77 -5.53 -17.28 16.34
C ASN A 77 -4.51 -18.35 16.74
N GLU A 78 -3.21 -18.09 16.61
CA GLU A 78 -2.16 -18.99 17.09
C GLU A 78 -2.21 -19.16 18.61
N ALA A 79 -2.42 -18.06 19.35
CA ALA A 79 -2.55 -18.09 20.80
C ALA A 79 -3.81 -18.88 21.24
N ASP A 80 -4.94 -18.68 20.57
CA ASP A 80 -6.20 -19.37 20.86
C ASP A 80 -6.15 -20.89 20.59
N ASN A 81 -5.36 -21.32 19.61
CA ASN A 81 -5.21 -22.73 19.26
C ASN A 81 -4.02 -23.41 19.95
N SER A 82 -3.30 -22.71 20.85
CA SER A 82 -2.15 -23.28 21.56
C SER A 82 -2.60 -24.30 22.62
N ASN A 83 -2.57 -25.59 22.26
CA ASN A 83 -2.79 -26.70 23.20
C ASN A 83 -1.65 -26.87 24.22
N ALA A 84 -0.55 -26.10 24.10
CA ALA A 84 0.63 -26.20 24.96
C ALA A 84 0.63 -25.19 26.12
N SER A 85 -0.36 -24.28 26.17
CA SER A 85 -0.43 -23.18 27.14
C SER A 85 -1.67 -23.30 28.02
N THR A 86 -1.58 -22.84 29.27
CA THR A 86 -2.74 -22.78 30.17
C THR A 86 -3.71 -21.68 29.72
N SER A 87 -4.98 -21.80 30.13
CA SER A 87 -5.99 -20.78 29.80
C SER A 87 -5.62 -19.36 30.30
N SER A 88 -4.84 -19.27 31.38
CA SER A 88 -4.34 -17.99 31.91
C SER A 88 -3.25 -17.39 31.02
N GLU A 89 -2.32 -18.21 30.53
CA GLU A 89 -1.24 -17.76 29.63
C GLU A 89 -1.78 -17.32 28.26
N ILE A 90 -2.80 -18.01 27.75
CA ILE A 90 -3.52 -17.61 26.52
C ILE A 90 -4.22 -16.27 26.73
N ALA A 91 -4.88 -16.07 27.88
CA ALA A 91 -5.56 -14.81 28.18
C ALA A 91 -4.59 -13.62 28.26
N GLU A 92 -3.42 -13.77 28.92
CA GLU A 92 -2.39 -12.73 28.96
C GLU A 92 -1.81 -12.42 27.57
N ALA A 93 -1.58 -13.44 26.74
CA ALA A 93 -1.07 -13.25 25.39
C ALA A 93 -2.06 -12.44 24.53
N LYS A 94 -3.36 -12.73 24.63
CA LYS A 94 -4.41 -11.96 23.94
C LYS A 94 -4.53 -10.54 24.46
N GLN A 95 -4.38 -10.33 25.76
CA GLN A 95 -4.41 -8.99 26.35
C GLN A 95 -3.24 -8.14 25.85
N LYS A 96 -2.01 -8.68 25.88
CA LYS A 96 -0.82 -7.98 25.36
C LYS A 96 -0.92 -7.69 23.86
N LEU A 97 -1.51 -8.58 23.10
CA LEU A 97 -1.83 -8.34 21.69
C LEU A 97 -2.84 -7.17 21.59
N ALA A 98 -3.95 -7.21 22.33
CA ALA A 98 -4.98 -6.16 22.27
C ALA A 98 -4.46 -4.76 22.62
N GLU A 99 -3.42 -4.64 23.45
CA GLU A 99 -2.74 -3.38 23.77
C GLU A 99 -1.92 -2.79 22.61
N LEU A 100 -1.69 -3.54 21.52
CA LEU A 100 -1.01 -3.09 20.31
C LEU A 100 -1.96 -2.48 19.25
N LYS A 101 -3.27 -2.50 19.49
CA LYS A 101 -4.31 -1.88 18.64
C LYS A 101 -4.58 -0.44 19.04
#